data_AF-A4HSN5-F1
#
_entry.id   AF-A4HSN5-F1
#
_cell.length_a   1.000
_cell.length_b   1.000
_cell.length_c   1.000
_cell.angle_alpha   90.00
_cell.angle_beta   90.00
_cell.angle_gamma   90.00
#
_symmetry.space_group_name_H-M   'P 1'
#
loop_
_entity.id
_entity.type
_entity.pdbx_description
1 polymer ?
#
loop_
_entity_poly.entity_id
_entity_poly.type
_entity_poly.pdbx_seq_one_letter_code
_entity_poly.pdbx_strand_id
1 'polypeptide(L)'
;MKSFFSKITSMLKTRRTPLAPCDCSDFIEAAPAQPSLTHLRGVVAARHFHGAPPPASDVEKARRDFVVRSTVFDLQYRCGAGGRCTCAGAPTCRFPQCFTMRPVTKGAEVLAERQVYEVEDAPAPEIRALVALAAEEKLEEVVKGIQHTVDAHLKAGARGRGLEARFIIDGSDGHEFTPATPKTGTDSIHAGANPLREDEDLREEITSLYLWRAALLVNLRRDEQAVSSLLNLAFAVEQKDRTRLYGAAAAWAVLNDMEIIYYRSLVKSCKPFDQAVHFATERPLLLARVFEATRGDDYHTDYCTHVVFSKEVTATVTRAQTAQMHGDFTEDPMRSLCLPLTMPYYRFRVDEEFWKRFYALLCMPPVPPPTPEEAKAQAIDPAAELGLTPNYILDAVGRSMMLHHLVTFADVRDKEIDTGVVVDRVKEMKLLDLQPHPSDYAPVLTTSEMHVAVTRMKELLVVVRSFEAKEQERLSGAAAAQRLQRAQSSNDAPNPSAAPPAPSPIEK
;
A
#
# COMPACT_ATOMS: atom_id res chain seq x y z
N MET A 1 10.82 -54.34 7.99
CA MET A 1 11.68 -53.28 7.40
C MET A 1 10.81 -52.35 6.56
N LYS A 2 10.39 -51.20 7.11
CA LYS A 2 9.72 -50.14 6.33
C LYS A 2 10.79 -49.47 5.48
N SER A 3 10.78 -49.81 4.20
CA SER A 3 11.87 -49.58 3.27
C SER A 3 12.17 -48.09 3.08
N PHE A 4 13.43 -47.75 3.33
CA PHE A 4 14.15 -46.49 3.12
C PHE A 4 13.76 -45.75 1.81
N PHE A 5 13.28 -46.49 0.81
CA PHE A 5 12.85 -46.01 -0.49
C PHE A 5 11.59 -45.12 -0.48
N SER A 6 10.70 -45.21 0.52
CA SER A 6 9.54 -44.31 0.60
C SER A 6 9.92 -42.89 1.06
N LYS A 7 10.99 -42.75 1.85
CA LYS A 7 11.54 -41.43 2.23
C LYS A 7 12.36 -40.80 1.11
N ILE A 8 13.03 -41.61 0.30
CA ILE A 8 13.81 -41.13 -0.85
C ILE A 8 12.87 -40.60 -1.94
N THR A 9 11.77 -41.30 -2.24
CA THR A 9 10.78 -40.80 -3.23
C THR A 9 9.98 -39.60 -2.74
N SER A 10 9.80 -39.41 -1.42
CA SER A 10 9.18 -38.18 -0.89
C SER A 10 10.13 -36.98 -0.84
N MET A 11 11.45 -37.20 -0.72
CA MET A 11 12.46 -36.13 -0.81
C MET A 11 12.87 -35.79 -2.25
N LEU A 12 12.80 -36.75 -3.18
CA LEU A 12 13.12 -36.55 -4.61
C LEU A 12 11.96 -36.04 -5.46
N LYS A 13 10.76 -35.89 -4.89
CA LYS A 13 9.94 -34.73 -5.27
C LYS A 13 10.63 -33.50 -4.69
N THR A 14 11.79 -33.14 -5.24
CA THR A 14 12.26 -31.76 -5.25
C THR A 14 11.04 -30.96 -5.68
N ARG A 15 10.36 -30.34 -4.70
CA ARG A 15 9.25 -29.44 -4.97
C ARG A 15 9.86 -28.40 -5.88
N ARG A 16 9.65 -28.53 -7.19
CA ARG A 16 9.97 -27.47 -8.13
C ARG A 16 9.25 -26.26 -7.55
N THR A 17 10.03 -25.24 -7.21
CA THR A 17 9.45 -23.99 -6.72
C THR A 17 8.45 -23.53 -7.78
N PRO A 18 7.20 -23.23 -7.39
CA PRO A 18 6.18 -22.84 -8.34
C PRO A 18 6.60 -21.56 -9.06
N LEU A 19 6.09 -21.37 -10.28
CA LEU A 19 6.10 -20.07 -10.92
C LEU A 19 5.16 -19.16 -10.12
N ALA A 20 5.58 -17.92 -9.90
CA ALA A 20 4.73 -16.93 -9.25
C ALA A 20 3.57 -16.54 -10.19
N PRO A 21 2.34 -16.36 -9.68
CA PRO A 21 1.22 -15.80 -10.47
C PRO A 21 1.54 -14.42 -11.07
N CYS A 22 2.46 -13.70 -10.42
CA CYS A 22 2.98 -12.39 -10.84
C CYS A 22 4.17 -12.40 -11.81
N ASP A 23 4.66 -13.56 -12.23
CA ASP A 23 5.62 -13.61 -13.31
C ASP A 23 4.93 -13.23 -14.63
N CYS A 24 5.28 -12.07 -15.17
CA CYS A 24 4.78 -11.52 -16.43
C CYS A 24 5.85 -11.47 -17.52
N SER A 25 6.96 -12.17 -17.32
CA SER A 25 8.11 -12.14 -18.24
C SER A 25 7.70 -12.60 -19.64
N ASP A 26 6.78 -13.57 -19.73
CA ASP A 26 6.22 -14.06 -20.99
C ASP A 26 5.47 -12.98 -21.79
N PHE A 27 4.75 -12.07 -21.14
CA PHE A 27 4.10 -10.95 -21.84
C PHE A 27 5.09 -9.87 -22.27
N ILE A 28 6.18 -9.68 -21.51
CA ILE A 28 7.25 -8.76 -21.87
C ILE A 28 8.03 -9.29 -23.09
N GLU A 29 8.31 -10.59 -23.10
CA GLU A 29 8.96 -11.28 -24.23
C GLU A 29 8.07 -11.27 -25.49
N ALA A 30 6.78 -11.57 -25.35
CA ALA A 30 5.85 -11.61 -26.48
C ALA A 30 5.54 -10.24 -27.07
N ALA A 31 5.55 -9.18 -26.25
CA ALA A 31 5.28 -7.81 -26.68
C ALA A 31 6.28 -6.82 -26.03
N PRO A 32 7.52 -6.72 -26.56
CA PRO A 32 8.56 -5.89 -25.93
C PRO A 32 8.17 -4.41 -25.81
N ALA A 33 7.50 -3.88 -26.83
CA ALA A 33 6.99 -2.51 -26.84
C ALA A 33 5.80 -2.34 -25.87
N GLN A 34 5.80 -1.24 -25.13
CA GLN A 34 4.66 -0.88 -24.28
C GLN A 34 3.46 -0.50 -25.16
N PRO A 35 2.22 -0.87 -24.77
CA PRO A 35 1.01 -0.38 -25.44
C PRO A 35 0.90 1.14 -25.34
N SER A 36 0.36 1.79 -26.38
CA SER A 36 0.06 3.22 -26.31
C SER A 36 -1.08 3.50 -25.33
N LEU A 37 -1.08 4.69 -24.72
CA LEU A 37 -2.14 5.11 -23.80
C LEU A 37 -3.52 5.06 -24.45
N THR A 38 -3.63 5.51 -25.71
CA THR A 38 -4.85 5.45 -26.51
C THR A 38 -5.34 4.01 -26.69
N HIS A 39 -4.42 3.07 -26.97
CA HIS A 39 -4.77 1.65 -27.10
C HIS A 39 -5.26 1.08 -25.76
N LEU A 40 -4.54 1.31 -24.65
CA LEU A 40 -4.96 0.86 -23.33
C LEU A 40 -6.34 1.40 -22.94
N ARG A 41 -6.58 2.71 -23.13
CA ARG A 41 -7.88 3.34 -22.88
C ARG A 41 -8.99 2.67 -23.70
N GLY A 42 -8.75 2.41 -24.98
CA GLY A 42 -9.72 1.71 -25.85
C GLY A 42 -10.04 0.30 -25.37
N VAL A 43 -9.03 -0.49 -25.00
CA VAL A 43 -9.21 -1.86 -24.50
C VAL A 43 -9.96 -1.89 -23.17
N VAL A 44 -9.60 -1.00 -22.24
CA VAL A 44 -10.25 -0.90 -20.92
C VAL A 44 -11.70 -0.45 -21.06
N ALA A 45 -11.96 0.60 -21.84
CA ALA A 45 -13.32 1.08 -22.08
C ALA A 45 -14.20 0.00 -22.72
N ALA A 46 -13.66 -0.74 -23.70
CA ALA A 46 -14.37 -1.87 -24.29
C ALA A 46 -14.63 -2.98 -23.26
N ARG A 47 -13.64 -3.40 -22.46
CA ARG A 47 -13.85 -4.48 -21.48
C ARG A 47 -14.87 -4.14 -20.39
N HIS A 48 -14.92 -2.89 -19.93
CA HIS A 48 -15.84 -2.48 -18.87
C HIS A 48 -17.22 -2.07 -19.37
N PHE A 49 -17.31 -1.49 -20.57
CA PHE A 49 -18.53 -0.80 -21.03
C PHE A 49 -18.96 -1.17 -22.47
N HIS A 50 -18.34 -2.16 -23.11
CA HIS A 50 -18.81 -2.62 -24.42
C HIS A 50 -20.25 -3.15 -24.33
N GLY A 51 -21.14 -2.58 -25.16
CA GLY A 51 -22.57 -2.88 -25.14
C GLY A 51 -23.36 -2.17 -24.04
N ALA A 52 -22.72 -1.40 -23.15
CA ALA A 52 -23.43 -0.55 -22.20
C ALA A 52 -24.10 0.63 -22.94
N PRO A 53 -25.29 1.08 -22.52
CA PRO A 53 -25.88 2.31 -23.05
C PRO A 53 -24.97 3.51 -22.77
N PRO A 54 -25.10 4.63 -23.52
CA PRO A 54 -24.45 5.89 -23.17
C PRO A 54 -24.71 6.27 -21.70
N PRO A 55 -23.77 6.96 -21.03
CA PRO A 55 -23.99 7.39 -19.65
C PRO A 55 -25.24 8.27 -19.56
N ALA A 56 -26.13 7.96 -18.62
CA ALA A 56 -27.43 8.63 -18.45
C ALA A 56 -27.31 10.01 -17.79
N SER A 57 -26.15 10.33 -17.20
CA SER A 57 -25.87 11.59 -16.50
C SER A 57 -24.37 11.93 -16.53
N ASP A 58 -24.04 13.19 -16.24
CA ASP A 58 -22.64 13.62 -16.08
C ASP A 58 -21.93 12.91 -14.93
N VAL A 59 -22.65 12.58 -13.86
CA VAL A 59 -22.12 11.80 -12.73
C VAL A 59 -21.73 10.40 -13.19
N GLU A 60 -22.58 9.75 -14.00
CA GLU A 60 -22.25 8.44 -14.56
C GLU A 60 -21.09 8.53 -15.54
N LYS A 61 -21.05 9.57 -16.39
CA LYS A 61 -19.92 9.81 -17.30
C LYS A 61 -18.61 9.96 -16.54
N ALA A 62 -18.58 10.82 -15.52
CA ALA A 62 -17.41 11.00 -14.66
C ALA A 62 -16.99 9.70 -13.95
N ARG A 63 -17.96 8.90 -13.48
CA ARG A 63 -17.68 7.57 -12.90
C ARG A 63 -17.06 6.62 -13.91
N ARG A 64 -17.58 6.54 -15.14
CA ARG A 64 -17.03 5.67 -16.19
C ARG A 64 -15.62 6.11 -16.57
N ASP A 65 -15.40 7.42 -16.72
CA ASP A 65 -14.10 8.01 -17.02
C ASP A 65 -13.09 7.71 -15.90
N PHE A 66 -13.51 7.80 -14.64
CA PHE A 66 -12.71 7.42 -13.47
C PHE A 66 -12.32 5.94 -13.52
N VAL A 67 -13.27 5.03 -13.79
CA VAL A 67 -12.98 3.59 -13.90
C VAL A 67 -11.96 3.32 -15.00
N VAL A 68 -12.12 3.92 -16.19
CA VAL A 68 -11.16 3.75 -17.28
C VAL A 68 -9.79 4.30 -16.88
N ARG A 69 -9.74 5.51 -16.32
CA ARG A 69 -8.49 6.16 -15.91
C ARG A 69 -7.75 5.37 -14.84
N SER A 70 -8.46 4.90 -13.81
CA SER A 70 -7.88 4.09 -12.73
C SER A 70 -7.35 2.76 -13.26
N THR A 71 -8.13 2.04 -14.06
CA THR A 71 -7.68 0.75 -14.62
C THR A 71 -6.51 0.94 -15.59
N VAL A 72 -6.49 2.01 -16.40
CA VAL A 72 -5.35 2.31 -17.29
C VAL A 72 -4.10 2.68 -16.49
N PHE A 73 -4.25 3.51 -15.45
CA PHE A 73 -3.16 3.81 -14.53
C PHE A 73 -2.60 2.53 -13.91
N ASP A 74 -3.47 1.65 -13.43
CA ASP A 74 -3.07 0.37 -12.86
C ASP A 74 -2.40 -0.53 -13.91
N LEU A 75 -2.91 -0.61 -15.14
CA LEU A 75 -2.27 -1.42 -16.17
C LEU A 75 -0.91 -0.86 -16.59
N GLN A 76 -0.79 0.45 -16.79
CA GLN A 76 0.43 1.06 -17.30
C GLN A 76 1.53 1.09 -16.25
N TYR A 77 1.19 1.62 -15.07
CA TYR A 77 2.18 1.87 -14.03
C TYR A 77 2.26 0.74 -13.04
N ARG A 78 1.18 -0.03 -12.86
CA ARG A 78 1.02 -1.05 -11.81
C ARG A 78 0.87 -2.46 -12.36
N CYS A 79 0.98 -2.77 -13.64
CA CYS A 79 0.98 -4.17 -14.07
C CYS A 79 2.41 -4.69 -14.11
N GLY A 80 2.63 -5.96 -13.75
CA GLY A 80 3.95 -6.60 -13.91
C GLY A 80 4.41 -6.57 -15.37
N ALA A 81 3.46 -6.62 -16.31
CA ALA A 81 3.70 -6.51 -17.74
C ALA A 81 3.58 -5.08 -18.30
N GLY A 82 3.19 -4.07 -17.51
CA GLY A 82 2.87 -2.72 -18.01
C GLY A 82 1.76 -2.73 -19.08
N GLY A 83 0.72 -3.56 -18.88
CA GLY A 83 -0.41 -3.67 -19.80
C GLY A 83 -0.16 -4.55 -21.03
N ARG A 84 1.07 -4.99 -21.31
CA ARG A 84 1.44 -5.76 -22.52
C ARG A 84 0.62 -7.03 -22.78
N CYS A 85 0.04 -7.63 -21.75
CA CYS A 85 -0.90 -8.75 -21.91
C CYS A 85 -2.07 -8.44 -22.86
N THR A 86 -2.48 -7.17 -23.02
CA THR A 86 -3.50 -6.77 -23.98
C THR A 86 -3.01 -6.91 -25.42
N CYS A 87 -1.74 -6.55 -25.67
CA CYS A 87 -1.09 -6.67 -26.98
C CYS A 87 -0.64 -8.09 -27.30
N ALA A 88 -0.25 -8.87 -26.28
CA ALA A 88 0.17 -10.26 -26.43
C ALA A 88 -0.99 -11.22 -26.76
N GLY A 89 -2.23 -10.72 -26.88
CA GLY A 89 -3.40 -11.55 -27.20
C GLY A 89 -3.79 -12.50 -26.07
N ALA A 90 -3.41 -12.21 -24.82
CA ALA A 90 -3.76 -13.06 -23.69
C ALA A 90 -5.30 -13.11 -23.53
N PRO A 91 -5.93 -14.29 -23.52
CA PRO A 91 -7.38 -14.40 -23.38
C PRO A 91 -7.86 -13.83 -22.04
N THR A 92 -7.02 -13.94 -21.01
CA THR A 92 -7.24 -13.34 -19.69
C THR A 92 -6.01 -12.54 -19.29
N CYS A 93 -6.23 -11.26 -18.97
CA CYS A 93 -5.22 -10.48 -18.27
C CYS A 93 -5.00 -11.12 -16.89
N ARG A 94 -3.74 -11.29 -16.47
CA ARG A 94 -3.44 -11.77 -15.12
C ARG A 94 -3.67 -10.69 -14.05
N PHE A 95 -3.88 -9.43 -14.40
CA PHE A 95 -4.19 -8.37 -13.42
C PHE A 95 -5.55 -8.63 -12.74
N PRO A 96 -5.69 -8.47 -11.42
CA PRO A 96 -4.67 -7.99 -10.47
C PRO A 96 -3.71 -9.07 -9.93
N GLN A 97 -3.97 -10.37 -10.17
CA GLN A 97 -3.13 -11.50 -9.69
C GLN A 97 -1.66 -11.41 -10.10
N CYS A 98 -1.36 -10.81 -11.25
CA CYS A 98 0.04 -10.64 -11.66
C CYS A 98 0.79 -9.59 -10.84
N PHE A 99 0.11 -8.98 -9.88
CA PHE A 99 0.56 -7.76 -9.27
C PHE A 99 0.07 -7.58 -7.84
N THR A 100 -0.36 -8.67 -7.20
CA THR A 100 -1.16 -8.65 -5.99
C THR A 100 -0.47 -8.04 -4.75
N MET A 101 0.74 -7.50 -4.89
CA MET A 101 1.45 -6.70 -3.89
C MET A 101 2.11 -5.42 -4.40
N ARG A 102 1.35 -4.60 -5.12
CA ARG A 102 1.26 -3.26 -4.53
C ARG A 102 0.06 -3.23 -3.62
N PRO A 103 0.15 -2.57 -2.46
CA PRO A 103 -1.07 -2.25 -1.74
C PRO A 103 -2.01 -1.65 -2.79
N VAL A 104 -3.17 -2.26 -3.03
CA VAL A 104 -4.18 -1.68 -3.92
C VAL A 104 -4.42 -0.23 -3.45
N THR A 105 -4.33 -0.04 -2.13
CA THR A 105 -4.21 1.24 -1.44
C THR A 105 -3.11 2.14 -1.99
N LYS A 106 -1.88 1.71 -2.24
CA LYS A 106 -0.82 2.52 -2.87
C LYS A 106 -1.23 3.01 -4.27
N GLY A 107 -1.94 2.21 -5.06
CA GLY A 107 -2.41 2.62 -6.38
C GLY A 107 -3.48 3.70 -6.26
N ALA A 108 -4.50 3.41 -5.46
CA ALA A 108 -5.59 4.32 -5.14
C ALA A 108 -5.10 5.63 -4.51
N GLU A 109 -4.13 5.58 -3.59
CA GLU A 109 -3.55 6.74 -2.91
C GLU A 109 -2.74 7.60 -3.87
N VAL A 110 -1.89 7.01 -4.71
CA VAL A 110 -1.16 7.78 -5.73
C VAL A 110 -2.15 8.47 -6.67
N LEU A 111 -3.20 7.78 -7.09
CA LEU A 111 -4.21 8.36 -7.96
C LEU A 111 -5.00 9.47 -7.26
N ALA A 112 -5.42 9.26 -6.01
CA ALA A 112 -6.13 10.26 -5.21
C ALA A 112 -5.28 11.51 -4.99
N GLU A 113 -4.03 11.34 -4.56
CA GLU A 113 -3.09 12.45 -4.36
C GLU A 113 -2.83 13.18 -5.69
N ARG A 114 -2.65 12.48 -6.81
CA ARG A 114 -2.57 13.12 -8.13
C ARG A 114 -3.81 13.94 -8.46
N GLN A 115 -5.01 13.40 -8.22
CA GLN A 115 -6.28 14.04 -8.57
C GLN A 115 -6.55 15.31 -7.77
N VAL A 116 -6.04 15.42 -6.54
CA VAL A 116 -6.14 16.65 -5.73
C VAL A 116 -5.48 17.83 -6.44
N TYR A 117 -4.42 17.59 -7.21
CA TYR A 117 -3.64 18.63 -7.90
C TYR A 117 -3.93 18.76 -9.39
N GLU A 118 -4.37 17.68 -10.04
CA GLU A 118 -4.69 17.64 -11.47
C GLU A 118 -6.12 18.16 -11.77
N VAL A 119 -6.47 19.30 -11.20
CA VAL A 119 -7.75 20.00 -11.42
C VAL A 119 -7.65 21.00 -12.57
N GLU A 120 -8.72 21.13 -13.37
CA GLU A 120 -8.74 22.06 -14.52
C GLU A 120 -8.61 23.53 -14.09
N ASP A 121 -9.11 23.86 -12.90
CA ASP A 121 -9.14 25.23 -12.35
C ASP A 121 -7.90 25.58 -11.50
N ALA A 122 -6.73 25.00 -11.80
CA ALA A 122 -5.51 25.35 -11.07
C ALA A 122 -5.22 26.87 -11.14
N PRO A 123 -4.74 27.50 -10.05
CA PRO A 123 -4.77 28.95 -9.89
C PRO A 123 -3.86 29.69 -10.88
N ALA A 124 -2.65 29.19 -11.10
CA ALA A 124 -1.63 29.84 -11.92
C ALA A 124 -1.52 29.22 -13.33
N PRO A 125 -1.25 30.02 -14.38
CA PRO A 125 -1.02 29.53 -15.74
C PRO A 125 0.07 28.45 -15.82
N GLU A 126 1.14 28.59 -15.04
CA GLU A 126 2.26 27.65 -14.97
C GLU A 126 1.80 26.29 -14.44
N ILE A 127 0.98 26.28 -13.38
CA ILE A 127 0.44 25.04 -12.81
C ILE A 127 -0.56 24.40 -13.78
N ARG A 128 -1.42 25.18 -14.45
CA ARG A 128 -2.32 24.65 -15.49
C ARG A 128 -1.55 23.97 -16.63
N ALA A 129 -0.40 24.52 -17.03
CA ALA A 129 0.46 23.90 -18.03
C ALA A 129 1.03 22.54 -17.53
N LEU A 130 1.42 22.46 -16.26
CA LEU A 130 1.87 21.19 -15.64
C LEU A 130 0.74 20.16 -15.55
N VAL A 131 -0.49 20.58 -15.22
CA VAL A 131 -1.67 19.71 -15.20
C VAL A 131 -1.97 19.16 -16.60
N ALA A 132 -1.87 19.98 -17.64
CA ALA A 132 -2.04 19.53 -19.03
C ALA A 132 -1.01 18.45 -19.42
N LEU A 133 0.26 18.62 -19.05
CA LEU A 133 1.30 17.61 -19.25
C LEU A 133 1.02 16.33 -18.47
N ALA A 134 0.49 16.44 -17.24
CA ALA A 134 0.12 15.29 -16.42
C ALA A 134 -1.05 14.50 -17.04
N ALA A 135 -2.04 15.19 -17.62
CA ALA A 135 -3.15 14.57 -18.34
C ALA A 135 -2.71 13.81 -19.62
N GLU A 136 -1.62 14.26 -20.23
CA GLU A 136 -0.91 13.57 -21.32
C GLU A 136 0.04 12.46 -20.82
N GLU A 137 0.10 12.21 -19.50
CA GLU A 137 0.98 11.23 -18.85
C GLU A 137 2.48 11.49 -19.10
N LYS A 138 2.87 12.75 -19.34
CA LYS A 138 4.28 13.20 -19.45
C LYS A 138 4.90 13.45 -18.07
N LEU A 139 4.82 12.47 -17.18
CA LEU A 139 5.06 12.67 -15.74
C LEU A 139 6.48 13.13 -15.40
N GLU A 140 7.49 12.73 -16.17
CA GLU A 140 8.87 13.20 -15.96
C GLU A 140 9.02 14.70 -16.23
N GLU A 141 8.33 15.22 -17.25
CA GLU A 141 8.32 16.64 -17.57
C GLU A 141 7.60 17.41 -16.47
N VAL A 142 6.49 16.87 -15.95
CA VAL A 142 5.75 17.47 -14.83
C VAL A 142 6.62 17.54 -13.57
N VAL A 143 7.29 16.45 -13.19
CA VAL A 143 8.18 16.42 -12.01
C VAL A 143 9.29 17.46 -12.10
N LYS A 144 9.90 17.61 -13.29
CA LYS A 144 10.91 18.64 -13.55
C LYS A 144 10.28 20.03 -13.50
N GLY A 145 9.14 20.23 -14.14
CA GLY A 145 8.43 21.49 -14.17
C GLY A 145 8.04 21.98 -12.78
N ILE A 146 7.51 21.10 -11.92
CA ILE A 146 7.22 21.42 -10.52
C ILE A 146 8.47 21.92 -9.79
N GLN A 147 9.61 21.23 -9.96
CA GLN A 147 10.87 21.67 -9.35
C GLN A 147 11.26 23.09 -9.81
N HIS A 148 11.17 23.36 -11.12
CA HIS A 148 11.50 24.68 -11.66
C HIS A 148 10.56 25.77 -11.13
N THR A 149 9.26 25.48 -11.02
CA THR A 149 8.24 26.37 -10.45
C THR A 149 8.54 26.68 -8.98
N VAL A 150 8.83 25.64 -8.18
CA VAL A 150 9.26 25.78 -6.79
C VAL A 150 10.49 26.67 -6.67
N ASP A 151 11.54 26.38 -7.45
CA ASP A 151 12.80 27.11 -7.38
C ASP A 151 12.62 28.59 -7.75
N ALA A 152 11.76 28.87 -8.74
CA ALA A 152 11.40 30.24 -9.12
C ALA A 152 10.64 30.97 -8.01
N HIS A 153 9.67 30.31 -7.37
CA HIS A 153 8.91 30.89 -6.25
C HIS A 153 9.80 31.15 -5.03
N LEU A 154 10.71 30.23 -4.68
CA LEU A 154 11.67 30.43 -3.61
C LEU A 154 12.59 31.62 -3.90
N LYS A 155 13.14 31.73 -5.12
CA LYS A 155 13.96 32.88 -5.54
C LYS A 155 13.19 34.20 -5.48
N ALA A 156 11.95 34.21 -5.93
CA ALA A 156 11.08 35.39 -5.87
C ALA A 156 10.78 35.79 -4.41
N GLY A 157 10.43 34.83 -3.56
CA GLY A 157 10.18 35.02 -2.13
C GLY A 157 11.42 35.50 -1.36
N ALA A 158 12.62 35.11 -1.79
CA ALA A 158 13.87 35.59 -1.20
C ALA A 158 14.14 37.07 -1.50
N ARG A 159 13.50 37.66 -2.51
CA ARG A 159 13.61 39.08 -2.91
C ARG A 159 15.07 39.50 -3.14
N GLY A 160 15.84 38.63 -3.79
CA GLY A 160 17.26 38.86 -4.10
C GLY A 160 18.24 38.51 -2.97
N ARG A 161 17.77 38.11 -1.79
CA ARG A 161 18.64 37.54 -0.74
C ARG A 161 19.11 36.15 -1.15
N GLY A 162 20.33 35.78 -0.74
CA GLY A 162 20.80 34.39 -0.85
C GLY A 162 19.90 33.47 -0.04
N LEU A 163 19.48 32.35 -0.64
CA LEU A 163 18.64 31.36 0.04
C LEU A 163 19.42 30.62 1.13
N GLU A 164 18.71 30.12 2.14
CA GLU A 164 19.25 29.16 3.10
C GLU A 164 19.89 27.99 2.34
N ALA A 165 21.08 27.54 2.76
CA ALA A 165 21.85 26.48 2.09
C ALA A 165 21.09 25.14 1.92
N ARG A 166 19.97 24.95 2.65
CA ARG A 166 19.07 23.80 2.51
C ARG A 166 18.28 23.81 1.20
N PHE A 167 18.06 24.98 0.61
CA PHE A 167 17.47 25.13 -0.72
C PHE A 167 18.59 25.06 -1.77
N ILE A 168 19.13 23.87 -2.00
CA ILE A 168 20.08 23.64 -3.10
C ILE A 168 19.29 23.72 -4.41
N ILE A 169 19.56 24.74 -5.22
CA ILE A 169 18.98 24.89 -6.57
C ILE A 169 20.07 24.49 -7.56
N ASP A 170 19.75 23.64 -8.54
CA ASP A 170 20.71 23.26 -9.57
C ASP A 170 21.29 24.52 -10.25
N GLY A 171 22.62 24.67 -10.21
CA GLY A 171 23.34 25.83 -10.73
C GLY A 171 23.43 27.05 -9.78
N SER A 172 22.97 26.96 -8.53
CA SER A 172 23.42 27.89 -7.50
C SER A 172 24.91 27.66 -7.24
N ASP A 173 25.71 28.73 -7.13
CA ASP A 173 27.11 28.63 -6.68
C ASP A 173 27.12 27.81 -5.40
N GLY A 174 27.54 26.54 -5.49
CA GLY A 174 27.70 25.69 -4.32
C GLY A 174 28.63 26.43 -3.39
N HIS A 175 28.18 26.77 -2.18
CA HIS A 175 28.93 27.65 -1.28
C HIS A 175 30.37 27.17 -1.15
N GLU A 176 31.30 27.85 -1.83
CA GLU A 176 32.73 27.55 -1.76
C GLU A 176 33.14 27.69 -0.29
N PHE A 177 33.79 26.66 0.25
CA PHE A 177 34.24 26.68 1.64
C PHE A 177 35.18 27.87 1.84
N THR A 178 34.69 28.93 2.49
CA THR A 178 35.51 30.08 2.88
C THR A 178 35.85 29.94 4.36
N PRO A 179 37.12 29.78 4.76
CA PRO A 179 37.48 29.51 6.17
C PRO A 179 37.00 30.58 7.17
N ALA A 180 36.73 31.80 6.70
CA ALA A 180 36.34 32.94 7.52
C ALA A 180 34.82 33.20 7.59
N THR A 181 33.98 32.48 6.83
CA THR A 181 32.53 32.72 6.89
C THR A 181 31.94 32.17 8.19
N PRO A 182 31.06 32.91 8.87
CA PRO A 182 30.38 32.40 10.05
C PRO A 182 29.57 31.15 9.70
N LYS A 183 29.74 30.06 10.46
CA LYS A 183 28.97 28.82 10.28
C LYS A 183 27.60 28.84 10.98
N THR A 184 27.39 29.79 11.88
CA THR A 184 26.23 29.91 12.76
C THR A 184 25.95 31.39 13.07
N GLY A 185 24.71 31.73 13.43
CA GLY A 185 24.27 33.12 13.65
C GLY A 185 23.62 33.75 12.41
N THR A 186 23.00 34.92 12.57
CA THR A 186 22.30 35.65 11.48
C THR A 186 23.23 36.03 10.33
N ASP A 187 24.54 36.11 10.59
CA ASP A 187 25.57 36.44 9.59
C ASP A 187 26.16 35.19 8.91
N SER A 188 25.64 34.00 9.21
CA SER A 188 26.12 32.78 8.57
C SER A 188 25.69 32.69 7.11
N ILE A 189 26.57 32.22 6.23
CA ILE A 189 26.19 31.80 4.87
C ILE A 189 25.10 30.70 4.89
N HIS A 190 25.00 29.96 5.99
CA HIS A 190 23.95 28.95 6.20
C HIS A 190 22.66 29.56 6.74
N ALA A 191 22.66 30.82 7.19
CA ALA A 191 21.50 31.57 7.64
C ALA A 191 20.91 32.45 6.52
N GLY A 192 20.97 31.97 5.28
CA GLY A 192 20.30 32.62 4.15
C GLY A 192 18.78 32.74 4.36
N ALA A 193 18.12 33.48 3.48
CA ALA A 193 16.69 33.70 3.54
C ALA A 193 15.92 32.37 3.42
N ASN A 194 14.92 32.20 4.28
CA ASN A 194 13.97 31.10 4.19
C ASN A 194 12.57 31.69 4.01
N PRO A 195 12.14 31.91 2.75
CA PRO A 195 10.84 32.50 2.45
C PRO A 195 9.68 31.69 3.03
N LEU A 196 9.84 30.37 3.19
CA LEU A 196 8.79 29.50 3.73
C LEU A 196 8.50 29.78 5.20
N ARG A 197 9.41 30.40 5.96
CA ARG A 197 9.15 30.84 7.34
C ARG A 197 8.49 32.21 7.41
N GLU A 198 8.61 33.00 6.36
CA GLU A 198 8.16 34.41 6.31
C GLU A 198 6.78 34.53 5.63
N ASP A 199 6.47 33.65 4.68
CA ASP A 199 5.29 33.72 3.82
C ASP A 199 4.49 32.41 3.92
N GLU A 200 3.28 32.49 4.48
CA GLU A 200 2.39 31.35 4.70
C GLU A 200 1.75 30.84 3.42
N ASP A 201 1.33 31.72 2.53
CA ASP A 201 0.72 31.34 1.25
C ASP A 201 1.76 30.64 0.36
N LEU A 202 2.98 31.18 0.32
CA LEU A 202 4.09 30.54 -0.37
C LEU A 202 4.42 29.17 0.25
N ARG A 203 4.43 29.07 1.58
CA ARG A 203 4.69 27.79 2.27
C ARG A 203 3.64 26.74 1.93
N GLU A 204 2.37 27.11 1.90
CA GLU A 204 1.27 26.20 1.55
C GLU A 204 1.35 25.74 0.09
N GLU A 205 1.59 26.67 -0.85
CA GLU A 205 1.75 26.38 -2.28
C GLU A 205 2.93 25.41 -2.51
N ILE A 206 4.09 25.69 -1.93
CA ILE A 206 5.28 24.83 -2.09
C ILE A 206 5.07 23.46 -1.44
N THR A 207 4.44 23.41 -0.27
CA THR A 207 4.09 22.13 0.39
C THR A 207 3.20 21.29 -0.51
N SER A 208 2.16 21.90 -1.07
CA SER A 208 1.23 21.28 -2.00
C SER A 208 1.92 20.78 -3.28
N LEU A 209 2.80 21.58 -3.88
CA LEU A 209 3.59 21.18 -5.04
C LEU A 209 4.54 20.00 -4.75
N TYR A 210 5.16 19.95 -3.57
CA TYR A 210 6.02 18.82 -3.19
C TYR A 210 5.22 17.54 -2.91
N LEU A 211 4.03 17.64 -2.32
CA LEU A 211 3.13 16.50 -2.14
C LEU A 211 2.71 15.94 -3.51
N TRP A 212 2.31 16.80 -4.45
CA TRP A 212 2.02 16.38 -5.82
C TRP A 212 3.22 15.72 -6.50
N ARG A 213 4.38 16.38 -6.42
CA ARG A 213 5.64 15.86 -6.99
C ARG A 213 6.00 14.51 -6.40
N ALA A 214 5.83 14.31 -5.09
CA ALA A 214 6.06 13.04 -4.43
C ALA A 214 5.13 11.95 -4.97
N ALA A 215 3.84 12.22 -5.14
CA ALA A 215 2.90 11.27 -5.73
C ALA A 215 3.29 10.88 -7.17
N LEU A 216 3.72 11.84 -7.98
CA LEU A 216 4.22 11.59 -9.35
C LEU A 216 5.51 10.75 -9.35
N LEU A 217 6.45 11.05 -8.45
CA LEU A 217 7.68 10.29 -8.28
C LEU A 217 7.41 8.84 -7.84
N VAL A 218 6.48 8.63 -6.91
CA VAL A 218 6.03 7.28 -6.51
C VAL A 218 5.39 6.55 -7.69
N ASN A 219 4.62 7.25 -8.53
CA ASN A 219 4.10 6.67 -9.76
C ASN A 219 5.23 6.18 -10.69
N LEU A 220 6.29 6.99 -10.81
CA LEU A 220 7.51 6.70 -11.58
C LEU A 220 8.48 5.72 -10.89
N ARG A 221 8.11 5.10 -9.75
CA ARG A 221 8.96 4.19 -8.96
C ARG A 221 10.22 4.83 -8.36
N ARG A 222 10.20 6.15 -8.18
CA ARG A 222 11.28 6.93 -7.56
C ARG A 222 10.94 7.24 -6.10
N ASP A 223 10.47 6.22 -5.37
CA ASP A 223 10.00 6.34 -3.99
C ASP A 223 11.05 6.96 -3.05
N GLU A 224 12.34 6.61 -3.22
CA GLU A 224 13.42 7.21 -2.45
C GLU A 224 13.51 8.73 -2.66
N GLN A 225 13.38 9.18 -3.91
CA GLN A 225 13.40 10.60 -4.24
C GLN A 225 12.16 11.29 -3.69
N ALA A 226 10.98 10.65 -3.77
CA ALA A 226 9.74 11.16 -3.21
C ALA A 226 9.88 11.40 -1.69
N VAL A 227 10.23 10.35 -0.94
CA VAL A 227 10.42 10.41 0.52
C VAL A 227 11.49 11.43 0.89
N SER A 228 12.67 11.39 0.26
CA SER A 228 13.76 12.31 0.59
C SER A 228 13.38 13.77 0.32
N SER A 229 12.65 14.05 -0.76
CA SER A 229 12.18 15.41 -1.07
C SER A 229 11.21 15.96 -0.03
N LEU A 230 10.29 15.13 0.49
CA LEU A 230 9.36 15.51 1.54
C LEU A 230 10.09 15.73 2.87
N LEU A 231 11.03 14.85 3.24
CA LEU A 231 11.82 14.99 4.46
C LEU A 231 12.69 16.25 4.43
N ASN A 232 13.33 16.54 3.30
CA ASN A 232 14.14 17.75 3.12
C ASN A 232 13.29 19.02 3.26
N LEU A 233 12.09 19.04 2.67
CA LEU A 233 11.18 20.17 2.82
C LEU A 233 10.68 20.31 4.28
N ALA A 234 10.43 19.20 4.98
CA ALA A 234 10.01 19.21 6.39
C ALA A 234 11.05 19.91 7.28
N PHE A 235 12.34 19.71 7.00
CA PHE A 235 13.41 20.42 7.71
C PHE A 235 13.52 21.91 7.37
N ALA A 236 12.93 22.37 6.26
CA ALA A 236 12.91 23.79 5.89
C ALA A 236 11.80 24.58 6.60
N VAL A 237 10.72 23.92 7.04
CA VAL A 237 9.56 24.57 7.67
C VAL A 237 9.56 24.47 9.20
N GLU A 238 8.69 25.27 9.84
CA GLU A 238 8.47 25.22 11.29
C GLU A 238 7.82 23.89 11.69
N GLN A 239 8.03 23.48 12.95
CA GLN A 239 7.55 22.19 13.45
C GLN A 239 6.04 21.98 13.23
N LYS A 240 5.23 23.03 13.41
CA LYS A 240 3.77 23.00 13.25
C LYS A 240 3.31 22.65 11.82
N ASP A 241 4.16 22.91 10.83
CA ASP A 241 3.84 22.72 9.40
C ASP A 241 4.39 21.39 8.84
N ARG A 242 5.07 20.57 9.66
CA ARG A 242 5.73 19.33 9.20
C ARG A 242 4.80 18.15 9.06
N THR A 243 3.61 18.18 9.68
CA THR A 243 2.74 17.00 9.83
C THR A 243 2.36 16.38 8.48
N ARG A 244 1.97 17.19 7.49
CA ARG A 244 1.62 16.70 6.14
C ARG A 244 2.81 16.06 5.44
N LEU A 245 3.99 16.68 5.55
CA LEU A 245 5.22 16.22 4.90
C LEU A 245 5.72 14.91 5.51
N TYR A 246 5.80 14.83 6.84
CA TYR A 246 6.19 13.60 7.53
C TYR A 246 5.15 12.49 7.35
N GLY A 247 3.84 12.82 7.40
CA GLY A 247 2.77 11.87 7.13
C GLY A 247 2.85 11.24 5.75
N ALA A 248 3.01 12.07 4.70
CA ALA A 248 3.17 11.60 3.33
C ALA A 248 4.48 10.81 3.16
N ALA A 249 5.59 11.26 3.77
CA ALA A 249 6.86 10.53 3.75
C ALA A 249 6.74 9.14 4.39
N ALA A 250 6.07 9.04 5.55
CA ALA A 250 5.79 7.78 6.22
C ALA A 250 4.90 6.86 5.36
N ALA A 251 3.84 7.40 4.74
CA ALA A 251 2.95 6.67 3.85
C ALA A 251 3.71 6.10 2.64
N TRP A 252 4.51 6.91 1.95
CA TRP A 252 5.27 6.41 0.80
C TRP A 252 6.39 5.45 1.19
N ALA A 253 7.07 5.69 2.31
CA ALA A 253 8.11 4.81 2.83
C ALA A 253 7.54 3.43 3.20
N VAL A 254 6.44 3.36 3.95
CA VAL A 254 5.86 2.05 4.34
C VAL A 254 5.40 1.26 3.11
N LEU A 255 4.75 1.92 2.15
CA LEU A 255 4.26 1.27 0.95
C LEU A 255 5.40 0.83 0.00
N ASN A 256 6.57 1.48 0.05
CA ASN A 256 7.79 1.01 -0.59
C ASN A 256 8.36 -0.22 0.12
N ASP A 257 8.43 -0.17 1.45
CA ASP A 257 9.09 -1.21 2.24
C ASP A 257 8.29 -2.51 2.26
N MET A 258 6.96 -2.43 2.35
CA MET A 258 6.04 -3.56 2.17
C MET A 258 6.25 -4.27 0.84
N GLU A 259 6.42 -3.50 -0.25
CA GLU A 259 6.64 -4.03 -1.59
C GLU A 259 7.98 -4.78 -1.66
N ILE A 260 9.05 -4.20 -1.12
CA ILE A 260 10.37 -4.85 -1.08
C ILE A 260 10.31 -6.13 -0.24
N ILE A 261 9.68 -6.09 0.94
CA ILE A 261 9.54 -7.26 1.83
C ILE A 261 8.72 -8.36 1.15
N TYR A 262 7.67 -7.99 0.42
CA TYR A 262 6.92 -8.95 -0.38
C TYR A 262 7.80 -9.62 -1.43
N TYR A 263 8.54 -8.85 -2.23
CA TYR A 263 9.41 -9.45 -3.25
C TYR A 263 10.50 -10.32 -2.61
N ARG A 264 11.02 -9.95 -1.44
CA ARG A 264 11.92 -10.79 -0.63
C ARG A 264 11.25 -12.09 -0.16
N SER A 265 9.97 -12.07 0.19
CA SER A 265 9.19 -13.28 0.46
C SER A 265 9.03 -14.12 -0.80
N LEU A 266 8.66 -13.50 -1.92
CA LEU A 266 8.39 -14.15 -3.19
C LEU A 266 9.59 -14.90 -3.74
N VAL A 267 10.77 -14.25 -3.77
CA VAL A 267 12.02 -14.89 -4.26
C VAL A 267 12.46 -16.07 -3.40
N LYS A 268 11.98 -16.17 -2.15
CA LYS A 268 12.22 -17.32 -1.27
C LYS A 268 11.23 -18.46 -1.50
N SER A 269 10.00 -18.17 -1.95
CA SER A 269 8.92 -19.16 -2.09
C SER A 269 8.71 -19.67 -3.51
N CYS A 270 9.08 -18.89 -4.52
CA CYS A 270 8.79 -19.14 -5.93
C CYS A 270 10.08 -19.19 -6.76
N LYS A 271 9.98 -19.65 -8.01
CA LYS A 271 11.08 -19.48 -8.98
C LYS A 271 11.31 -17.97 -9.17
N PRO A 272 12.53 -17.45 -8.93
CA PRO A 272 12.80 -16.04 -9.12
C PRO A 272 12.79 -15.68 -10.60
N PHE A 273 12.36 -14.46 -10.89
CA PHE A 273 12.46 -13.79 -12.19
C PHE A 273 13.10 -12.42 -11.98
N ASP A 274 13.78 -11.90 -13.00
CA ASP A 274 14.72 -10.78 -12.88
C ASP A 274 14.11 -9.54 -12.21
N GLN A 275 12.87 -9.20 -12.57
CA GLN A 275 12.18 -8.06 -12.01
C GLN A 275 11.92 -8.22 -10.49
N ALA A 276 11.51 -9.40 -10.03
CA ALA A 276 11.32 -9.68 -8.60
C ALA A 276 12.65 -9.63 -7.83
N VAL A 277 13.73 -10.14 -8.42
CA VAL A 277 15.08 -10.07 -7.83
C VAL A 277 15.50 -8.61 -7.67
N HIS A 278 15.40 -7.82 -8.74
CA HIS A 278 15.72 -6.39 -8.71
C HIS A 278 14.93 -5.63 -7.63
N PHE A 279 13.61 -5.86 -7.52
CA PHE A 279 12.81 -5.25 -6.45
C PHE A 279 13.24 -5.69 -5.04
N ALA A 280 13.64 -6.95 -4.86
CA ALA A 280 14.03 -7.49 -3.56
C ALA A 280 15.41 -7.01 -3.08
N THR A 281 16.35 -6.77 -4.02
CA THR A 281 17.78 -6.52 -3.69
C THR A 281 18.24 -5.10 -3.94
N GLU A 282 17.79 -4.45 -5.03
CA GLU A 282 18.38 -3.17 -5.48
C GLU A 282 17.67 -1.93 -4.91
N ARG A 283 16.52 -2.11 -4.23
CA ARG A 283 15.75 -1.00 -3.67
C ARG A 283 16.00 -0.82 -2.17
N PRO A 284 16.15 0.42 -1.69
CA PRO A 284 16.34 0.69 -0.28
C PRO A 284 15.01 0.60 0.49
N LEU A 285 15.11 0.14 1.74
CA LEU A 285 14.06 0.33 2.74
C LEU A 285 14.14 1.77 3.28
N LEU A 286 13.01 2.45 3.41
CA LEU A 286 12.94 3.90 3.60
C LEU A 286 12.39 4.32 4.98
N LEU A 287 11.64 3.48 5.69
CA LEU A 287 10.99 3.89 6.95
C LEU A 287 11.98 4.31 8.03
N ALA A 288 13.14 3.65 8.13
CA ALA A 288 14.18 4.02 9.09
C ALA A 288 14.62 5.48 8.91
N ARG A 289 14.66 5.99 7.67
CA ARG A 289 15.01 7.40 7.39
C ARG A 289 13.92 8.37 7.87
N VAL A 290 12.65 7.98 7.78
CA VAL A 290 11.54 8.79 8.27
C VAL A 290 11.61 8.91 9.80
N PHE A 291 11.83 7.80 10.50
CA PHE A 291 11.91 7.81 11.96
C PHE A 291 13.22 8.37 12.52
N GLU A 292 14.31 8.31 11.74
CA GLU A 292 15.49 9.10 12.03
C GLU A 292 15.19 10.61 11.93
N ALA A 293 14.40 11.03 10.93
CA ALA A 293 14.05 12.44 10.74
C ALA A 293 13.10 12.99 11.80
N THR A 294 12.25 12.15 12.40
CA THR A 294 11.34 12.54 13.51
C THR A 294 11.94 12.29 14.90
N ARG A 295 13.20 11.84 14.99
CA ARG A 295 13.84 11.51 16.28
C ARG A 295 13.80 12.70 17.23
N GLY A 296 13.30 12.47 18.44
CA GLY A 296 13.13 13.51 19.48
C GLY A 296 11.87 14.37 19.33
N ASP A 297 11.05 14.14 18.30
CA ASP A 297 9.73 14.74 18.14
C ASP A 297 8.66 13.67 18.39
N ASP A 298 8.16 13.63 19.63
CA ASP A 298 7.21 12.60 20.07
C ASP A 298 5.89 12.63 19.28
N TYR A 299 5.43 13.83 18.93
CA TYR A 299 4.17 14.02 18.21
C TYR A 299 4.28 13.47 16.78
N HIS A 300 5.31 13.87 16.03
CA HIS A 300 5.47 13.38 14.66
C HIS A 300 5.85 11.91 14.61
N THR A 301 6.62 11.41 15.60
CA THR A 301 6.91 9.98 15.72
C THR A 301 5.62 9.17 15.91
N ASP A 302 4.71 9.63 16.77
CA ASP A 302 3.40 8.99 16.98
C ASP A 302 2.50 9.05 15.74
N TYR A 303 2.38 10.23 15.14
CA TYR A 303 1.60 10.43 13.93
C TYR A 303 2.09 9.54 12.77
N CYS A 304 3.39 9.52 12.50
CA CYS A 304 3.98 8.65 11.48
C CYS A 304 3.78 7.17 11.80
N THR A 305 3.92 6.76 13.07
CA THR A 305 3.65 5.39 13.50
C THR A 305 2.20 5.00 13.20
N HIS A 306 1.23 5.87 13.49
CA HIS A 306 -0.18 5.62 13.21
C HIS A 306 -0.45 5.47 11.70
N VAL A 307 0.21 6.28 10.85
CA VAL A 307 0.15 6.13 9.39
C VAL A 307 0.66 4.74 8.97
N VAL A 308 1.86 4.35 9.40
CA VAL A 308 2.46 3.05 9.09
C VAL A 308 1.55 1.90 9.54
N PHE A 309 1.02 2.00 10.76
CA PHE A 309 0.12 1.03 11.34
C PHE A 309 -1.16 0.83 10.51
N SER A 310 -1.83 1.93 10.16
CA SER A 310 -3.04 1.90 9.35
C SER A 310 -2.81 1.26 7.97
N LYS A 311 -1.67 1.57 7.33
CA LYS A 311 -1.30 0.92 6.05
C LYS A 311 -1.09 -0.58 6.20
N GLU A 312 -0.39 -1.04 7.25
CA GLU A 312 -0.08 -2.45 7.47
C GLU A 312 -1.31 -3.27 7.82
N VAL A 313 -2.21 -2.73 8.64
CA VAL A 313 -3.51 -3.35 8.93
C VAL A 313 -4.32 -3.50 7.65
N THR A 314 -4.44 -2.42 6.85
CA THR A 314 -5.20 -2.45 5.60
C THR A 314 -4.59 -3.43 4.60
N ALA A 315 -3.26 -3.38 4.40
CA ALA A 315 -2.56 -4.29 3.51
C ALA A 315 -2.74 -5.76 3.92
N THR A 316 -2.62 -6.07 5.22
CA THR A 316 -2.80 -7.43 5.74
C THR A 316 -4.19 -7.99 5.40
N VAL A 317 -5.24 -7.20 5.63
CA VAL A 317 -6.62 -7.62 5.35
C VAL A 317 -6.88 -7.73 3.85
N THR A 318 -6.46 -6.75 3.05
CA THR A 318 -6.63 -6.76 1.60
C THR A 318 -5.95 -7.97 0.96
N ARG A 319 -4.78 -8.37 1.45
CA ARG A 319 -4.08 -9.56 0.96
C ARG A 319 -4.77 -10.85 1.35
N ALA A 320 -5.28 -10.94 2.57
CA ALA A 320 -6.10 -12.08 2.99
C ALA A 320 -7.33 -12.25 2.09
N GLN A 321 -8.04 -11.15 1.80
CA GLN A 321 -9.18 -11.14 0.88
C GLN A 321 -8.77 -11.54 -0.54
N THR A 322 -7.65 -11.01 -1.03
CA THR A 322 -7.09 -11.32 -2.34
C THR A 322 -6.75 -12.81 -2.47
N ALA A 323 -6.09 -13.38 -1.48
CA ALA A 323 -5.76 -14.80 -1.42
C ALA A 323 -7.03 -15.68 -1.45
N GLN A 324 -8.09 -15.27 -0.75
CA GLN A 324 -9.38 -15.95 -0.76
C GLN A 324 -10.10 -15.81 -2.11
N MET A 325 -10.11 -14.62 -2.71
CA MET A 325 -10.81 -14.33 -3.97
C MET A 325 -10.13 -14.96 -5.18
N HIS A 326 -8.80 -15.00 -5.21
CA HIS A 326 -8.03 -15.42 -6.37
C HIS A 326 -7.30 -16.75 -6.18
N GLY A 327 -7.34 -17.34 -4.98
CA GLY A 327 -6.58 -18.55 -4.66
C GLY A 327 -5.06 -18.32 -4.64
N ASP A 328 -4.62 -17.06 -4.53
CA ASP A 328 -3.21 -16.70 -4.58
C ASP A 328 -2.53 -16.95 -3.23
N PHE A 329 -1.76 -18.02 -3.14
CA PHE A 329 -1.06 -18.38 -1.91
C PHE A 329 0.11 -17.44 -1.58
N THR A 330 0.64 -16.68 -2.55
CA THR A 330 1.71 -15.70 -2.26
C THR A 330 1.17 -14.52 -1.48
N GLU A 331 -0.15 -14.33 -1.52
CA GLU A 331 -0.84 -13.29 -0.79
C GLU A 331 -1.34 -13.67 0.57
N ASP A 332 -1.55 -14.96 0.84
CA ASP A 332 -2.08 -15.37 2.13
C ASP A 332 -1.10 -14.92 3.23
N PRO A 333 -1.43 -13.92 4.06
CA PRO A 333 -0.53 -13.45 5.11
C PRO A 333 -0.21 -14.54 6.13
N MET A 334 -1.05 -15.57 6.26
CA MET A 334 -0.83 -16.72 7.14
C MET A 334 0.11 -17.77 6.54
N ARG A 335 0.30 -17.79 5.22
CA ARG A 335 1.16 -18.78 4.52
C ARG A 335 2.40 -18.18 3.85
N SER A 336 2.31 -16.92 3.44
CA SER A 336 3.41 -16.17 2.84
C SER A 336 4.41 -15.74 3.92
N LEU A 337 5.67 -15.55 3.53
CA LEU A 337 6.71 -15.07 4.44
C LEU A 337 6.64 -13.55 4.63
N CYS A 338 5.59 -12.86 4.18
CA CYS A 338 5.56 -11.41 4.27
C CYS A 338 5.47 -10.93 5.73
N LEU A 339 4.43 -11.27 6.49
CA LEU A 339 4.36 -10.90 7.92
C LEU A 339 5.55 -11.47 8.73
N PRO A 340 5.99 -12.73 8.51
CA PRO A 340 7.22 -13.25 9.10
C PRO A 340 8.50 -12.44 8.79
N LEU A 341 8.57 -11.70 7.67
CA LEU A 341 9.68 -10.81 7.36
C LEU A 341 9.43 -9.37 7.83
N THR A 342 8.17 -8.92 7.84
CA THR A 342 7.78 -7.57 8.27
C THR A 342 7.94 -7.38 9.78
N MET A 343 7.53 -8.35 10.61
CA MET A 343 7.63 -8.20 12.08
C MET A 343 9.08 -8.03 12.57
N PRO A 344 10.07 -8.84 12.14
CA PRO A 344 11.47 -8.59 12.48
C PRO A 344 11.99 -7.25 11.96
N TYR A 345 11.53 -6.83 10.77
CA TYR A 345 11.91 -5.54 10.20
C TYR A 345 11.42 -4.37 11.08
N TYR A 346 10.14 -4.34 11.43
CA TYR A 346 9.58 -3.30 12.30
C TYR A 346 10.17 -3.31 13.71
N ARG A 347 10.38 -4.50 14.29
CA ARG A 347 10.93 -4.62 15.64
C ARG A 347 12.38 -4.15 15.74
N PHE A 348 13.22 -4.49 14.77
CA PHE A 348 14.68 -4.35 14.93
C PHE A 348 15.36 -3.40 13.95
N ARG A 349 14.70 -2.98 12.86
CA ARG A 349 15.36 -2.29 11.74
C ARG A 349 14.80 -0.92 11.40
N VAL A 350 13.69 -0.50 12.03
CA VAL A 350 13.11 0.84 11.83
C VAL A 350 13.67 1.80 12.87
N ASP A 351 13.15 1.76 14.10
CA ASP A 351 13.60 2.56 15.25
C ASP A 351 12.91 2.02 16.53
N GLU A 352 13.53 2.17 17.70
CA GLU A 352 12.96 1.68 18.97
C GLU A 352 11.73 2.49 19.42
N GLU A 353 11.72 3.81 19.20
CA GLU A 353 10.58 4.68 19.55
C GLU A 353 9.38 4.44 18.63
N PHE A 354 9.65 4.10 17.36
CA PHE A 354 8.64 3.55 16.45
C PHE A 354 8.06 2.25 16.99
N TRP A 355 8.92 1.27 17.30
CA TRP A 355 8.47 -0.05 17.75
C TRP A 355 7.58 0.04 18.99
N LYS A 356 7.99 0.83 19.99
CA LYS A 356 7.22 1.04 21.22
C LYS A 356 5.79 1.51 20.94
N ARG A 357 5.63 2.49 20.04
CA ARG A 357 4.32 3.04 19.66
C ARG A 357 3.54 2.06 18.77
N PHE A 358 4.20 1.41 17.83
CA PHE A 358 3.60 0.43 16.93
C PHE A 358 3.04 -0.78 17.70
N TYR A 359 3.82 -1.28 18.66
CA TYR A 359 3.40 -2.35 19.57
C TYR A 359 2.22 -1.92 20.44
N ALA A 360 2.22 -0.68 20.96
CA ALA A 360 1.10 -0.15 21.71
C ALA A 360 -0.19 -0.10 20.86
N LEU A 361 -0.11 0.34 19.60
CA LEU A 361 -1.22 0.33 18.65
C LEU A 361 -1.74 -1.08 18.37
N LEU A 362 -0.84 -2.05 18.15
CA LEU A 362 -1.21 -3.46 18.00
C LEU A 362 -2.01 -3.97 19.21
N CYS A 363 -1.58 -3.59 20.41
CA CYS A 363 -2.12 -4.07 21.68
C CYS A 363 -3.29 -3.25 22.24
N MET A 364 -3.73 -2.18 21.55
CA MET A 364 -4.91 -1.41 21.95
C MET A 364 -6.15 -2.30 22.10
N PRO A 365 -7.14 -1.94 22.93
CA PRO A 365 -8.42 -2.62 22.94
C PRO A 365 -9.06 -2.72 21.55
N PRO A 366 -9.91 -3.73 21.30
CA PRO A 366 -10.73 -3.76 20.09
C PRO A 366 -11.55 -2.48 19.96
N VAL A 367 -11.61 -1.92 18.76
CA VAL A 367 -12.52 -0.82 18.47
C VAL A 367 -13.94 -1.33 18.70
N PRO A 368 -14.77 -0.64 19.52
CA PRO A 368 -16.12 -1.11 19.78
C PRO A 368 -16.95 -1.10 18.49
N PRO A 369 -17.95 -2.01 18.37
CA PRO A 369 -18.92 -1.89 17.30
C PRO A 369 -19.65 -0.55 17.40
N PRO A 370 -20.09 0.03 16.27
CA PRO A 370 -20.84 1.28 16.30
C PRO A 370 -22.10 1.12 17.15
N THR A 371 -22.41 2.14 17.93
CA THR A 371 -23.69 2.28 18.61
C THR A 371 -24.84 2.27 17.59
N PRO A 372 -26.09 1.95 17.99
CA PRO A 372 -27.24 2.03 17.09
C PRO A 372 -27.42 3.40 16.40
N GLU A 373 -26.95 4.48 17.05
CA GLU A 373 -26.98 5.84 16.51
C GLU A 373 -25.90 6.03 15.43
N GLU A 374 -24.67 5.61 15.71
CA GLU A 374 -23.56 5.61 14.74
C GLU A 374 -23.87 4.71 13.54
N ALA A 375 -24.47 3.53 13.77
CA ALA A 375 -24.86 2.61 12.71
C ALA A 375 -25.93 3.20 11.79
N LYS A 376 -26.89 3.97 12.35
CA LYS A 376 -27.88 4.71 11.55
C LYS A 376 -27.24 5.83 10.73
N ALA A 377 -26.27 6.56 11.30
CA ALA A 377 -25.51 7.58 10.57
C ALA A 377 -24.65 6.94 9.45
N GLN A 378 -24.03 5.79 9.72
CA GLN A 378 -23.23 5.03 8.76
C GLN A 378 -24.07 4.33 7.68
N ALA A 379 -25.34 4.02 7.93
CA ALA A 379 -26.22 3.44 6.90
C ALA A 379 -26.49 4.42 5.74
N ILE A 380 -26.22 5.71 5.93
CA ILE A 380 -26.30 6.75 4.90
C ILE A 380 -24.97 6.84 4.12
N ASP A 381 -23.88 6.30 4.66
CA ASP A 381 -22.57 6.26 3.99
C ASP A 381 -22.62 5.25 2.84
N PRO A 382 -22.38 5.66 1.58
CA PRO A 382 -22.28 4.75 0.44
C PRO A 382 -21.34 3.57 0.67
N ALA A 383 -20.33 3.70 1.55
CA ALA A 383 -19.43 2.62 1.92
C ALA A 383 -20.17 1.41 2.55
N ALA A 384 -21.27 1.65 3.29
CA ALA A 384 -22.10 0.59 3.85
C ALA A 384 -22.87 -0.19 2.77
N GLU A 385 -23.28 0.47 1.69
CA GLU A 385 -23.95 -0.18 0.54
C GLU A 385 -22.99 -1.05 -0.28
N LEU A 386 -21.69 -0.76 -0.25
CA LEU A 386 -20.67 -1.51 -0.99
C LEU A 386 -20.34 -2.89 -0.41
N GLY A 387 -20.98 -3.29 0.70
CA GLY A 387 -20.71 -4.58 1.36
C GLY A 387 -19.30 -4.69 1.94
N LEU A 388 -18.66 -3.55 2.23
CA LEU A 388 -17.32 -3.50 2.80
C LEU A 388 -17.34 -3.96 4.25
N THR A 389 -16.31 -4.71 4.66
CA THR A 389 -16.08 -5.09 6.05
C THR A 389 -16.06 -3.82 6.92
N PRO A 390 -16.86 -3.72 8.00
CA PRO A 390 -16.85 -2.55 8.87
C PRO A 390 -15.45 -2.24 9.40
N ASN A 391 -15.10 -0.97 9.54
CA ASN A 391 -13.74 -0.54 9.94
C ASN A 391 -13.25 -1.18 11.24
N TYR A 392 -14.12 -1.33 12.26
CA TYR A 392 -13.76 -1.98 13.52
C TYR A 392 -13.46 -3.48 13.36
N ILE A 393 -14.06 -4.15 12.36
CA ILE A 393 -13.76 -5.54 12.02
C ILE A 393 -12.47 -5.62 11.19
N LEU A 394 -12.27 -4.71 10.23
CA LEU A 394 -11.03 -4.63 9.45
C LEU A 394 -9.84 -4.46 10.40
N ASP A 395 -9.94 -3.54 11.35
CA ASP A 395 -8.95 -3.34 12.41
C ASP A 395 -8.75 -4.62 13.25
N ALA A 396 -9.83 -5.22 13.75
CA ALA A 396 -9.74 -6.42 14.58
C ALA A 396 -9.08 -7.61 13.85
N VAL A 397 -9.45 -7.85 12.58
CA VAL A 397 -8.86 -8.90 11.74
C VAL A 397 -7.38 -8.60 11.50
N GLY A 398 -7.04 -7.41 10.99
CA GLY A 398 -5.65 -7.07 10.65
C GLY A 398 -4.73 -7.16 11.87
N ARG A 399 -5.12 -6.56 13.00
CA ARG A 399 -4.32 -6.63 14.24
C ARG A 399 -4.20 -8.04 14.77
N SER A 400 -5.26 -8.86 14.71
CA SER A 400 -5.20 -10.25 15.18
C SER A 400 -4.18 -11.08 14.39
N MET A 401 -4.08 -10.86 13.08
CA MET A 401 -3.14 -11.56 12.20
C MET A 401 -1.71 -11.10 12.47
N MET A 402 -1.49 -9.79 12.57
CA MET A 402 -0.17 -9.25 12.91
C MET A 402 0.31 -9.73 14.29
N LEU A 403 -0.57 -9.70 15.30
CA LEU A 403 -0.27 -10.23 16.63
C LEU A 403 0.02 -11.72 16.61
N HIS A 404 -0.72 -12.51 15.82
CA HIS A 404 -0.44 -13.94 15.65
C HIS A 404 0.98 -14.20 15.16
N HIS A 405 1.42 -13.48 14.12
CA HIS A 405 2.78 -13.62 13.60
C HIS A 405 3.83 -13.10 14.57
N LEU A 406 3.56 -11.99 15.27
CA LEU A 406 4.46 -11.45 16.29
C LEU A 406 4.66 -12.43 17.45
N VAL A 407 3.58 -12.99 17.99
CA VAL A 407 3.61 -13.99 19.08
C VAL A 407 4.36 -15.24 18.63
N THR A 408 4.08 -15.73 17.42
CA THR A 408 4.78 -16.90 16.86
C THR A 408 6.27 -16.62 16.69
N PHE A 409 6.64 -15.43 16.19
CA PHE A 409 8.04 -15.04 16.05
C PHE A 409 8.75 -14.97 17.40
N ALA A 410 8.12 -14.36 18.40
CA ALA A 410 8.66 -14.26 19.75
C ALA A 410 8.82 -15.64 20.42
N ASP A 411 7.81 -16.52 20.36
CA ASP A 411 7.88 -17.88 20.91
C ASP A 411 8.98 -18.73 20.24
N VAL A 412 9.13 -18.64 18.92
CA VAL A 412 10.22 -19.31 18.21
C VAL A 412 11.58 -18.77 18.66
N ARG A 413 11.73 -17.44 18.74
CA ARG A 413 12.99 -16.82 19.18
C ARG A 413 13.36 -17.21 20.62
N ASP A 414 12.40 -17.22 21.54
CA ASP A 414 12.65 -17.62 22.93
C ASP A 414 13.13 -19.08 22.99
N LYS A 415 12.53 -19.99 22.22
CA LYS A 415 13.01 -21.38 22.09
C LYS A 415 14.41 -21.46 21.49
N GLU A 416 14.73 -20.66 20.47
CA GLU A 416 16.09 -20.60 19.90
C GLU A 416 17.13 -20.09 20.91
N ILE A 417 16.73 -19.19 21.80
CA ILE A 417 17.59 -18.70 22.90
C ILE A 417 17.80 -19.81 23.93
N ASP A 418 16.71 -20.42 24.42
CA ASP A 418 16.76 -21.46 25.45
C ASP A 418 17.51 -22.73 25.02
N THR A 419 17.42 -23.09 23.73
CA THR A 419 18.12 -24.24 23.16
C THR A 419 19.58 -23.96 22.80
N GLY A 420 20.05 -22.72 22.93
CA GLY A 420 21.41 -22.30 22.58
C GLY A 420 21.66 -22.03 21.09
N VAL A 421 20.66 -22.22 20.22
CA VAL A 421 20.76 -21.98 18.77
C VAL A 421 21.20 -20.54 18.47
N VAL A 422 20.68 -19.55 19.20
CA VAL A 422 21.10 -18.15 19.05
C VAL A 422 22.57 -17.96 19.40
N VAL A 423 23.04 -18.57 20.50
CA VAL A 423 24.43 -18.46 20.95
C VAL A 423 25.36 -19.03 19.89
N ASP A 424 25.02 -20.18 19.31
CA ASP A 424 25.81 -20.82 18.28
C ASP A 424 25.82 -20.02 16.97
N ARG A 425 24.66 -19.46 16.56
CA ARG A 425 24.55 -18.53 15.42
C ARG A 425 25.45 -17.30 15.60
N VAL A 426 25.46 -16.68 16.78
CA VAL A 426 26.31 -15.51 17.07
C VAL A 426 27.79 -15.87 17.07
N LYS A 427 28.16 -17.05 17.58
CA LYS A 427 29.55 -17.55 17.50
C LYS A 427 29.97 -17.75 16.05
N GLU A 428 29.12 -18.37 15.22
CA GLU A 428 29.38 -18.59 13.80
C GLU A 428 29.56 -17.26 13.04
N MET A 429 28.68 -16.27 13.29
CA MET A 429 28.82 -14.93 12.70
C MET A 429 30.16 -14.28 13.07
N LYS A 430 30.56 -14.36 14.34
CA LYS A 430 31.86 -13.81 14.79
C LYS A 430 33.05 -14.55 14.19
N LEU A 431 32.95 -15.86 13.97
CA LEU A 431 33.98 -16.64 13.27
C LEU A 431 34.11 -16.25 11.79
N LEU A 432 33.04 -15.71 11.19
CA LEU A 432 33.00 -15.19 9.82
C LEU A 432 33.26 -13.68 9.75
N ASP A 433 33.74 -13.04 10.83
CA ASP A 433 33.93 -11.59 10.96
C ASP A 433 32.67 -10.75 10.67
N LEU A 434 31.48 -11.33 10.83
CA LEU A 434 30.20 -10.64 10.70
C LEU A 434 29.78 -10.04 12.06
N GLN A 435 29.46 -8.76 12.08
CA GLN A 435 28.93 -8.08 13.27
C GLN A 435 27.48 -8.50 13.53
N PRO A 436 27.19 -9.16 14.68
CA PRO A 436 25.82 -9.56 15.00
C PRO A 436 24.93 -8.34 15.27
N HIS A 437 23.76 -8.32 14.65
CA HIS A 437 22.75 -7.29 14.86
C HIS A 437 21.71 -7.78 15.89
N PRO A 438 21.03 -6.90 16.67
CA PRO A 438 19.99 -7.32 17.63
C PRO A 438 18.92 -8.24 17.04
N SER A 439 18.58 -8.08 15.76
CA SER A 439 17.67 -9.01 15.05
C SER A 439 18.11 -10.47 15.10
N ASP A 440 19.39 -10.74 15.30
CA ASP A 440 19.98 -12.09 15.21
C ASP A 440 19.96 -12.82 16.56
N TYR A 441 19.85 -12.07 17.67
CA TYR A 441 19.98 -12.64 19.01
C TYR A 441 19.05 -12.08 20.09
N ALA A 442 18.55 -10.84 19.96
CA ALA A 442 17.74 -10.24 21.00
C ALA A 442 16.38 -10.94 21.12
N PRO A 443 15.79 -10.98 22.34
CA PRO A 443 14.38 -11.32 22.52
C PRO A 443 13.49 -10.39 21.70
N VAL A 444 12.42 -10.94 21.13
CA VAL A 444 11.47 -10.15 20.32
C VAL A 444 10.58 -9.31 21.23
N LEU A 445 9.99 -9.98 22.22
CA LEU A 445 9.10 -9.41 23.25
C LEU A 445 9.64 -9.79 24.62
N THR A 446 9.44 -8.92 25.59
CA THR A 446 9.54 -9.28 27.01
C THR A 446 8.40 -10.22 27.41
N THR A 447 8.53 -10.91 28.55
CA THR A 447 7.47 -11.76 29.10
C THR A 447 6.16 -10.99 29.32
N SER A 448 6.25 -9.73 29.76
CA SER A 448 5.07 -8.87 29.94
C SER A 448 4.42 -8.54 28.60
N GLU A 449 5.20 -8.15 27.59
CA GLU A 449 4.69 -7.84 26.26
C GLU A 449 4.09 -9.09 25.58
N MET A 450 4.68 -10.26 25.78
CA MET A 450 4.12 -11.52 25.30
C MET A 450 2.73 -11.77 25.90
N HIS A 451 2.58 -11.58 27.22
CA HIS A 451 1.29 -11.77 27.90
C HIS A 451 0.21 -10.80 27.39
N VAL A 452 0.57 -9.53 27.20
CA VAL A 452 -0.33 -8.50 26.65
C VAL A 452 -0.72 -8.84 25.21
N ALA A 453 0.23 -9.20 24.35
CA ALA A 453 -0.01 -9.54 22.95
C ALA A 453 -0.94 -10.75 22.80
N VAL A 454 -0.70 -11.82 23.56
CA VAL A 454 -1.55 -13.03 23.55
C VAL A 454 -2.97 -12.72 24.05
N THR A 455 -3.08 -11.94 25.13
CA THR A 455 -4.38 -11.54 25.68
C THR A 455 -5.15 -10.71 24.66
N ARG A 456 -4.50 -9.71 24.07
CA ARG A 456 -5.16 -8.85 23.09
C ARG A 456 -5.57 -9.58 21.83
N MET A 457 -4.73 -10.48 21.32
CA MET A 457 -5.05 -11.33 20.18
C MET A 457 -6.33 -12.13 20.44
N LYS A 458 -6.51 -12.70 21.64
CA LYS A 458 -7.72 -13.45 22.00
C LYS A 458 -8.97 -12.56 21.99
N GLU A 459 -8.90 -11.35 22.52
CA GLU A 459 -10.03 -10.42 22.56
C GLU A 459 -10.43 -9.96 21.14
N LEU A 460 -9.46 -9.68 20.27
CA LEU A 460 -9.73 -9.34 18.87
C LEU A 460 -10.39 -10.51 18.13
N LEU A 461 -9.93 -11.74 18.35
CA LEU A 461 -10.55 -12.94 17.79
C LEU A 461 -11.99 -13.14 18.27
N VAL A 462 -12.33 -12.74 19.51
CA VAL A 462 -13.71 -12.75 20.00
C VAL A 462 -14.58 -11.76 19.21
N VAL A 463 -14.06 -10.57 18.90
CA VAL A 463 -14.77 -9.59 18.06
C VAL A 463 -15.03 -10.15 16.66
N VAL A 464 -14.01 -10.73 16.02
CA VAL A 464 -14.14 -11.35 14.69
C VAL A 464 -15.19 -12.47 14.70
N ARG A 465 -15.11 -13.41 15.63
CA ARG A 465 -16.08 -14.52 15.75
C ARG A 465 -17.50 -14.05 16.02
N SER A 466 -17.65 -12.99 16.83
CA SER A 466 -18.96 -12.41 17.13
C SER A 466 -19.59 -11.79 15.88
N PHE A 467 -18.79 -11.19 15.01
CA PHE A 467 -19.25 -10.68 13.72
C PHE A 467 -19.61 -11.82 12.75
N GLU A 468 -18.76 -12.84 12.63
CA GLU A 468 -19.03 -14.02 11.79
C GLU A 468 -20.34 -14.72 12.19
N ALA A 469 -20.60 -14.87 13.50
CA ALA A 469 -21.84 -15.46 14.00
C ALA A 469 -23.07 -14.61 13.61
N LYS A 470 -23.00 -13.29 13.81
CA LYS A 470 -24.07 -12.35 13.41
C LYS A 470 -24.34 -12.39 11.91
N GLU A 471 -23.28 -12.47 11.10
CA GLU A 471 -23.39 -12.51 9.65
C GLU A 471 -23.98 -13.84 9.16
N GLN A 472 -23.59 -14.96 9.78
CA GLN A 472 -24.18 -16.26 9.52
C GLN A 472 -25.67 -16.30 9.90
N GLU A 473 -26.04 -15.71 11.04
CA GLU A 473 -27.44 -15.53 11.44
C GLU A 473 -28.22 -14.68 10.43
N ARG A 474 -27.66 -13.54 10.00
CA ARG A 474 -28.26 -12.66 8.99
C ARG A 474 -28.51 -13.39 7.68
N LEU A 475 -27.53 -14.15 7.18
CA LEU A 475 -27.64 -14.95 5.96
C LEU A 475 -28.67 -16.07 6.10
N SER A 476 -28.69 -16.76 7.25
CA SER A 476 -29.68 -17.82 7.52
C SER A 476 -31.10 -17.27 7.64
N GLY A 477 -31.28 -16.12 8.29
CA GLY A 477 -32.54 -15.41 8.43
C GLY A 477 -33.05 -14.88 7.10
N ALA A 478 -32.17 -14.32 6.26
CA ALA A 478 -32.51 -13.91 4.90
C ALA A 478 -32.92 -15.11 4.03
N ALA A 479 -32.22 -16.24 4.13
CA ALA A 479 -32.61 -17.47 3.44
C ALA A 479 -33.95 -18.01 3.94
N ALA A 480 -34.25 -17.94 5.24
CA ALA A 480 -35.54 -18.31 5.80
C ALA A 480 -36.67 -17.37 5.36
N ALA A 481 -36.43 -16.05 5.35
CA ALA A 481 -37.37 -15.05 4.88
C ALA A 481 -37.68 -15.22 3.37
N GLN A 482 -36.67 -15.50 2.55
CA GLN A 482 -36.87 -15.84 1.13
C GLN A 482 -37.69 -17.12 0.95
N ARG A 483 -37.49 -18.15 1.79
CA ARG A 483 -38.33 -19.36 1.76
C ARG A 483 -39.77 -19.06 2.17
N LEU A 484 -39.99 -18.23 3.19
CA LEU A 484 -41.32 -17.79 3.63
C LEU A 484 -42.03 -16.96 2.56
N GLN A 485 -41.33 -16.02 1.92
CA GLN A 485 -41.87 -15.25 0.79
C GLN A 485 -42.24 -16.14 -0.39
N ARG A 486 -41.40 -17.14 -0.73
CA ARG A 486 -41.73 -18.15 -1.75
C ARG A 486 -42.94 -19.01 -1.37
N ALA A 487 -43.06 -19.38 -0.10
CA ALA A 487 -44.21 -20.15 0.40
C ALA A 487 -45.51 -19.32 0.43
N GLN A 488 -45.43 -18.02 0.72
CA GLN A 488 -46.57 -17.10 0.72
C GLN A 488 -47.01 -16.75 -0.70
N SER A 489 -46.07 -16.56 -1.63
CA SER A 489 -46.38 -16.35 -3.06
C SER A 489 -46.89 -17.62 -3.77
N SER A 490 -46.68 -18.81 -3.19
CA SER A 490 -47.26 -20.05 -3.71
C SER A 490 -48.68 -20.36 -3.23
N ASN A 491 -49.24 -19.58 -2.29
CA ASN A 491 -50.60 -19.82 -1.78
C ASN A 491 -51.71 -19.05 -2.54
N ASP A 492 -51.38 -18.30 -3.59
CA ASP A 492 -52.36 -17.82 -4.56
C ASP A 492 -52.59 -18.90 -5.65
N ALA A 493 -53.21 -20.00 -5.24
CA ALA A 493 -53.97 -20.88 -6.12
C ALA A 493 -55.26 -21.22 -5.38
N PRO A 494 -56.43 -20.88 -5.95
CA PRO A 494 -56.91 -21.71 -7.05
C PRO A 494 -57.67 -20.94 -8.13
N ASN A 495 -57.47 -21.32 -9.40
CA ASN A 495 -58.64 -21.68 -10.19
C ASN A 495 -58.30 -22.64 -11.35
N PRO A 496 -59.14 -23.66 -11.58
CA PRO A 496 -58.93 -24.70 -12.58
C PRO A 496 -59.52 -24.28 -13.94
N SER A 497 -59.23 -25.08 -14.97
CA SER A 497 -59.77 -25.02 -16.33
C SER A 497 -58.90 -24.29 -17.37
N ALA A 498 -57.95 -25.02 -17.92
CA ALA A 498 -57.66 -24.95 -19.35
C ALA A 498 -57.31 -26.37 -19.84
N ALA A 499 -58.28 -27.00 -20.51
CA ALA A 499 -58.12 -28.31 -21.14
C ALA A 499 -57.01 -28.29 -22.21
N PRO A 500 -56.28 -29.39 -22.40
CA PRO A 500 -55.11 -29.44 -23.28
C PRO A 500 -55.51 -29.43 -24.77
N PRO A 501 -54.72 -28.77 -25.64
CA PRO A 501 -54.99 -28.75 -27.08
C PRO A 501 -54.66 -30.11 -27.74
N ALA A 502 -55.51 -30.48 -28.69
CA ALA A 502 -55.48 -31.72 -29.47
C ALA A 502 -54.32 -31.76 -30.50
N PRO A 503 -53.91 -32.96 -30.96
CA PRO A 503 -52.69 -33.15 -31.75
C PRO A 503 -52.87 -32.83 -33.24
N SER A 504 -51.84 -32.22 -33.83
CA SER A 504 -51.74 -31.88 -35.26
C SER A 504 -51.49 -33.12 -36.13
N PRO A 505 -52.21 -33.30 -37.25
CA PRO A 505 -51.99 -34.42 -38.17
C PRO A 505 -50.85 -34.10 -39.14
N ILE A 506 -49.88 -35.01 -39.23
CA ILE A 506 -48.86 -35.03 -40.29
C ILE A 506 -49.47 -35.78 -41.48
N GLU A 507 -49.74 -35.05 -42.56
CA GLU A 507 -50.09 -35.61 -43.86
C GLU A 507 -48.84 -35.99 -44.65
N LYS A 508 -48.79 -37.27 -45.02
CA LYS A 508 -48.05 -37.96 -46.11
C LYS A 508 -46.53 -37.90 -46.14
#